data_AF-A0A6V7P6S0-F1
#
_entry.id   AF-A0A6V7P6S0-F1
#
_cell.length_a   1.000
_cell.length_b   1.000
_cell.length_c   1.000
_cell.angle_alpha   90.00
_cell.angle_beta   90.00
_cell.angle_gamma   90.00
#
_symmetry.space_group_name_H-M   'P 1'
#
loop_
_entity.id
_entity.type
_entity.pdbx_description
1 polymer ?
#
loop_
_entity_poly.entity_id
_entity_poly.type
_entity_poly.pdbx_seq_one_letter_code
_entity_poly.pdbx_strand_id
1 'polypeptide(L)'
;MGIKDASMPRVLEGLHGVQVVNRSSYRDDEDLHHGGFDQSACDGSGIVGISQGLLIRQLWQQRPSCLRPIKCSLQGDSHIGETIANVLTSMPFIFLGLRAPRQNLNTALYANSLVGVGIASSLYHSSRGEVRKYLRWADYTMIAAASLCLSRALREENPKVLMAASTLLLPFQPLMVSAVHTGMMEATFARKALEKPALRMAHNLHTVSSLLGGALFFADDCFPETPYLHAAWHLAAAVGVGTCNKLLE
;
A
#
# COMPACT_ATOMS: atom_id res chain seq x y z
N MET A 1 -61.04 39.54 7.38
CA MET A 1 -60.69 40.54 8.41
C MET A 1 -60.41 39.79 9.70
N GLY A 2 -59.18 39.83 10.21
CA GLY A 2 -58.75 39.11 11.42
C GLY A 2 -57.31 38.58 11.31
N ILE A 3 -56.34 39.43 11.62
CA ILE A 3 -54.93 39.08 11.86
C ILE A 3 -54.72 39.03 13.38
N LYS A 4 -53.73 38.24 13.81
CA LYS A 4 -52.94 38.29 15.06
C LYS A 4 -53.45 37.34 16.16
N ASP A 5 -52.62 36.63 16.91
CA ASP A 5 -51.38 37.08 17.56
C ASP A 5 -50.30 36.00 17.74
N ALA A 6 -49.10 36.51 18.00
CA ALA A 6 -47.86 35.79 18.25
C ALA A 6 -47.58 35.59 19.76
N SER A 7 -46.52 34.81 20.02
CA SER A 7 -45.59 34.84 21.18
C SER A 7 -45.71 33.74 22.25
N MET A 8 -44.61 32.99 22.36
CA MET A 8 -44.16 32.15 23.48
C MET A 8 -43.71 33.05 24.65
N PRO A 9 -43.66 32.60 25.94
CA PRO A 9 -42.39 31.98 26.43
C PRO A 9 -42.45 31.07 27.70
N ARG A 10 -41.33 30.34 27.94
CA ARG A 10 -40.80 29.71 29.20
C ARG A 10 -41.54 28.47 29.74
N VAL A 11 -40.95 27.46 30.41
CA VAL A 11 -39.59 27.05 30.85
C VAL A 11 -39.72 25.58 31.34
N LEU A 12 -38.62 24.82 31.23
CA LEU A 12 -38.28 23.48 31.78
C LEU A 12 -39.16 22.79 32.85
N GLU A 13 -39.53 21.54 32.56
CA GLU A 13 -39.66 20.35 33.44
C GLU A 13 -39.62 19.14 32.48
N GLY A 14 -38.98 17.99 32.67
CA GLY A 14 -38.19 17.37 33.72
C GLY A 14 -37.88 15.95 33.18
N LEU A 15 -36.64 15.51 33.32
CA LEU A 15 -36.16 14.17 32.91
C LEU A 15 -37.02 13.04 33.53
N HIS A 16 -37.45 12.04 32.76
CA HIS A 16 -37.59 10.63 33.16
C HIS A 16 -37.95 9.74 31.94
N GLY A 17 -37.28 8.60 31.77
CA GLY A 17 -37.80 7.49 30.96
C GLY A 17 -36.84 6.86 29.95
N VAL A 18 -35.88 6.07 30.42
CA VAL A 18 -35.14 5.09 29.63
C VAL A 18 -36.08 3.93 29.29
N GLN A 19 -36.25 3.59 28.00
CA GLN A 19 -37.03 2.42 27.58
C GLN A 19 -36.10 1.30 27.08
N VAL A 20 -36.03 0.22 27.86
CA VAL A 20 -35.27 -1.01 27.58
C VAL A 20 -36.25 -2.15 27.28
N VAL A 21 -36.06 -2.77 26.11
CA VAL A 21 -36.33 -4.16 25.68
C VAL A 21 -37.67 -4.81 26.06
N ASN A 22 -38.39 -5.30 25.04
CA ASN A 22 -39.24 -6.49 25.22
C ASN A 22 -38.97 -7.54 24.14
N ARG A 23 -38.78 -8.77 24.61
CA ARG A 23 -38.39 -10.01 23.91
C ARG A 23 -39.66 -10.82 23.72
N SER A 24 -40.13 -11.06 22.49
CA SER A 24 -41.29 -11.93 22.27
C SER A 24 -40.86 -13.39 22.18
N SER A 25 -41.26 -14.18 23.18
CA SER A 25 -41.25 -15.63 23.19
C SER A 25 -42.54 -16.13 22.53
N TYR A 26 -42.45 -17.05 21.56
CA TYR A 26 -43.62 -17.78 21.05
C TYR A 26 -43.40 -19.29 21.25
N ARG A 27 -44.49 -19.95 21.67
CA ARG A 27 -44.57 -21.25 22.37
C ARG A 27 -44.53 -22.45 21.42
N ASP A 28 -44.12 -23.58 22.00
CA ASP A 28 -44.17 -24.96 21.51
C ASP A 28 -45.59 -25.45 21.17
N ASP A 29 -45.67 -26.35 20.19
CA ASP A 29 -46.61 -27.47 20.11
C ASP A 29 -45.86 -28.71 19.57
N GLU A 30 -46.02 -29.85 20.25
CA GLU A 30 -45.39 -31.16 20.01
C GLU A 30 -46.16 -32.05 19.01
N ASP A 31 -45.46 -33.12 18.58
CA ASP A 31 -45.92 -34.42 18.05
C ASP A 31 -46.18 -34.61 16.54
N LEU A 32 -45.26 -35.31 15.85
CA LEU A 32 -45.44 -36.74 15.44
C LEU A 32 -44.20 -37.35 14.73
N HIS A 33 -43.87 -38.56 15.17
CA HIS A 33 -42.79 -39.47 14.73
C HIS A 33 -42.74 -39.82 13.23
N HIS A 34 -41.53 -39.89 12.61
CA HIS A 34 -40.92 -41.11 12.04
C HIS A 34 -39.61 -40.87 11.25
N GLY A 35 -38.58 -41.70 11.51
CA GLY A 35 -37.63 -42.16 10.49
C GLY A 35 -36.24 -41.52 10.51
N GLY A 36 -35.22 -42.28 10.95
CA GLY A 36 -33.83 -41.83 11.02
C GLY A 36 -33.10 -41.81 9.68
N PHE A 37 -31.91 -41.19 9.64
CA PHE A 37 -30.65 -41.77 9.13
C PHE A 37 -29.49 -40.76 9.32
N ASP A 38 -28.56 -41.15 10.19
CA ASP A 38 -27.11 -40.91 10.22
C ASP A 38 -26.51 -39.51 10.01
N GLN A 39 -26.03 -38.96 11.14
CA GLN A 39 -24.91 -38.02 11.22
C GLN A 39 -23.59 -38.73 10.88
N SER A 40 -22.90 -38.28 9.83
CA SER A 40 -21.46 -38.53 9.67
C SER A 40 -20.79 -37.44 8.85
N ALA A 41 -19.88 -36.74 9.53
CA ALA A 41 -18.64 -36.13 9.07
C ALA A 41 -18.58 -35.50 7.66
N CYS A 42 -18.43 -34.17 7.61
CA CYS A 42 -17.30 -33.48 6.97
C CYS A 42 -17.55 -31.96 6.96
N ASP A 43 -17.23 -31.27 8.05
CA ASP A 43 -17.24 -29.80 8.05
C ASP A 43 -16.02 -29.22 8.80
N GLY A 44 -14.83 -29.61 8.32
CA GLY A 44 -13.54 -29.18 8.89
C GLY A 44 -12.77 -28.19 8.00
N SER A 45 -13.22 -27.91 6.78
CA SER A 45 -12.46 -27.12 5.80
C SER A 45 -12.91 -25.65 5.71
N GLY A 46 -14.19 -25.35 5.95
CA GLY A 46 -14.74 -23.99 5.84
C GLY A 46 -14.32 -23.04 6.97
N ILE A 47 -14.20 -23.54 8.20
CA ILE A 47 -13.94 -22.71 9.38
C ILE A 47 -12.50 -22.18 9.40
N VAL A 48 -11.52 -22.96 8.91
CA VAL A 48 -10.11 -22.54 8.85
C VAL A 48 -9.89 -21.44 7.81
N GLY A 49 -10.55 -21.52 6.64
CA GLY A 49 -10.46 -20.51 5.60
C GLY A 49 -11.11 -19.18 5.97
N ILE A 50 -12.27 -19.23 6.64
CA ILE A 50 -12.96 -18.02 7.15
C ILE A 50 -12.13 -17.36 8.26
N SER A 51 -11.55 -18.17 9.17
CA SER A 51 -10.69 -17.68 10.25
C SER A 51 -9.41 -17.01 9.73
N GLN A 52 -8.73 -17.59 8.73
CA GLN A 52 -7.57 -16.97 8.09
C GLN A 52 -7.93 -15.67 7.36
N GLY A 53 -9.05 -15.65 6.63
CA GLY A 53 -9.52 -14.43 5.94
C GLY A 53 -9.87 -13.30 6.92
N LEU A 54 -10.45 -13.64 8.07
CA LEU A 54 -10.74 -12.69 9.15
C LEU A 54 -9.48 -12.19 9.84
N LEU A 55 -8.51 -13.06 10.12
CA LEU A 55 -7.22 -12.67 10.69
C LEU A 55 -6.45 -11.74 9.76
N ILE A 56 -6.44 -12.01 8.45
CA ILE A 56 -5.81 -11.14 7.45
C ILE A 56 -6.52 -9.77 7.42
N ARG A 57 -7.85 -9.75 7.45
CA ARG A 57 -8.62 -8.49 7.54
C ARG A 57 -8.36 -7.74 8.85
N GLN A 58 -8.21 -8.44 9.95
CA GLN A 58 -7.98 -7.84 11.26
C GLN A 58 -6.55 -7.28 11.39
N LEU A 59 -5.53 -8.03 10.94
CA LEU A 59 -4.16 -7.55 10.81
C LEU A 59 -4.05 -6.38 9.82
N TRP A 60 -4.86 -6.39 8.76
CA TRP A 60 -4.97 -5.28 7.82
C TRP A 60 -5.52 -4.00 8.47
N GLN A 61 -6.54 -4.12 9.32
CA GLN A 61 -7.13 -2.98 10.01
C GLN A 61 -6.30 -2.50 11.22
N GLN A 62 -5.53 -3.37 11.86
CA GLN A 62 -4.71 -3.06 13.05
C GLN A 62 -3.30 -2.52 12.74
N ARG A 63 -3.04 -2.03 11.53
CA ARG A 63 -1.71 -1.48 11.20
C ARG A 63 -1.39 -0.24 12.04
N PRO A 64 -0.14 -0.09 12.53
CA PRO A 64 0.32 1.11 13.23
C PRO A 64 -0.01 2.39 12.46
N SER A 65 -0.31 3.48 13.17
CA SER A 65 -0.76 4.74 12.58
C SER A 65 0.22 5.33 11.56
N CYS A 66 1.53 5.09 11.74
CA CYS A 66 2.61 5.48 10.83
C CYS A 66 2.77 4.58 9.58
N LEU A 67 2.01 3.48 9.49
CA LEU A 67 2.00 2.52 8.38
C LEU A 67 0.63 2.41 7.69
N ARG A 68 -0.30 3.32 8.00
CA ARG A 68 -1.57 3.41 7.28
C ARG A 68 -1.28 3.91 5.86
N PRO A 69 -1.99 3.39 4.83
CA PRO A 69 -1.97 4.04 3.53
C PRO A 69 -2.38 5.50 3.72
N ILE A 70 -1.60 6.39 3.12
CA ILE A 70 -1.91 7.80 2.91
C ILE A 70 -3.37 7.92 2.50
N LYS A 71 -4.10 8.87 3.09
CA LYS A 71 -5.56 9.06 2.94
C LYS A 71 -5.98 8.79 1.49
N CYS A 72 -6.77 7.74 1.28
CA CYS A 72 -7.26 7.38 -0.04
C CYS A 72 -8.48 8.23 -0.38
N SER A 73 -8.37 9.13 -1.36
CA SER A 73 -9.55 9.57 -2.09
C SER A 73 -10.07 8.42 -2.95
N LEU A 74 -11.32 8.02 -2.72
CA LEU A 74 -12.05 7.07 -3.57
C LEU A 74 -12.30 7.62 -4.98
N GLN A 75 -12.28 8.94 -5.11
CA GLN A 75 -12.66 9.67 -6.31
C GLN A 75 -11.54 9.67 -7.37
N GLY A 76 -10.33 9.22 -7.02
CA GLY A 76 -9.16 9.21 -7.91
C GLY A 76 -8.37 10.51 -7.85
N ASP A 77 -7.50 10.73 -8.84
CA ASP A 77 -6.77 12.00 -9.00
C ASP A 77 -7.75 13.13 -9.36
N SER A 78 -7.40 14.37 -9.00
CA SER A 78 -8.33 15.51 -8.94
C SER A 78 -8.90 15.91 -10.31
N HIS A 79 -8.12 15.76 -11.38
CA HIS A 79 -8.57 15.95 -12.75
C HIS A 79 -7.80 15.09 -13.76
N ILE A 80 -8.32 14.98 -14.99
CA ILE A 80 -7.77 14.10 -16.04
C ILE A 80 -6.29 14.38 -16.32
N GLY A 81 -5.90 15.66 -16.38
CA GLY A 81 -4.50 16.07 -16.57
C GLY A 81 -3.53 15.51 -15.51
N GLU A 82 -3.97 15.39 -14.26
CA GLU A 82 -3.17 14.81 -13.17
C GLU A 82 -3.01 13.30 -13.37
N THR A 83 -4.07 12.61 -13.76
CA THR A 83 -3.99 11.18 -14.11
C THR A 83 -3.07 10.93 -15.29
N ILE A 84 -3.13 11.76 -16.35
CA ILE A 84 -2.21 11.66 -17.48
C ILE A 84 -0.76 11.87 -17.00
N ALA A 85 -0.51 12.90 -16.20
CA ALA A 85 0.82 13.18 -15.66
C ALA A 85 1.35 12.02 -14.80
N ASN A 86 0.54 11.50 -13.88
CA ASN A 86 0.92 10.38 -13.02
C ASN A 86 1.26 9.14 -13.86
N VAL A 87 0.42 8.76 -14.83
CA VAL A 87 0.66 7.61 -15.71
C VAL A 87 1.92 7.79 -16.55
N LEU A 88 2.11 8.98 -17.16
CA LEU A 88 3.30 9.26 -17.97
C LEU A 88 4.58 9.21 -17.12
N THR A 89 4.53 9.73 -15.89
CA THR A 89 5.67 9.72 -14.97
C THR A 89 5.94 8.35 -14.34
N SER A 90 5.03 7.37 -14.47
CA SER A 90 5.27 5.96 -14.14
C SER A 90 6.03 5.18 -15.23
N MET A 91 5.96 5.62 -16.50
CA MET A 91 6.62 4.95 -17.64
C MET A 91 8.15 4.82 -17.52
N PRO A 92 8.88 5.81 -16.96
CA PRO A 92 10.31 5.67 -16.68
C PRO A 92 10.67 4.39 -15.93
N PHE A 93 9.86 3.90 -14.97
CA PHE A 93 10.16 2.65 -14.25
C PHE A 93 10.15 1.43 -15.17
N ILE A 94 9.22 1.39 -16.14
CA ILE A 94 9.18 0.35 -17.18
C ILE A 94 10.46 0.41 -18.01
N PHE A 95 10.80 1.60 -18.52
CA PHE A 95 12.00 1.80 -19.33
C PHE A 95 13.28 1.40 -18.58
N LEU A 96 13.41 1.84 -17.33
CA LEU A 96 14.54 1.50 -16.45
C LEU A 96 14.61 0.00 -16.19
N GLY A 97 13.48 -0.66 -15.94
CA GLY A 97 13.41 -2.11 -15.80
C GLY A 97 13.83 -2.83 -17.08
N LEU A 98 13.40 -2.38 -18.26
CA LEU A 98 13.81 -2.94 -19.55
C LEU A 98 15.31 -2.75 -19.81
N ARG A 99 15.91 -1.63 -19.38
CA ARG A 99 17.34 -1.34 -19.54
C ARG A 99 18.24 -1.89 -18.43
N ALA A 100 17.67 -2.38 -17.32
CA ALA A 100 18.45 -2.88 -16.20
C ALA A 100 19.27 -4.14 -16.56
N PRO A 101 20.46 -4.35 -15.94
CA PRO A 101 21.27 -5.54 -16.13
C PRO A 101 20.49 -6.84 -15.80
N ARG A 102 20.71 -7.90 -16.60
CA ARG A 102 20.05 -9.22 -16.45
C ARG A 102 21.04 -10.38 -16.48
N GLN A 103 22.23 -10.16 -15.91
CA GLN A 103 23.33 -11.13 -15.95
C GLN A 103 23.03 -12.41 -15.17
N ASN A 104 22.19 -12.34 -14.13
CA ASN A 104 21.79 -13.48 -13.30
C ASN A 104 20.33 -13.37 -12.85
N LEU A 105 19.81 -14.43 -12.23
CA LEU A 105 18.42 -14.49 -11.76
C LEU A 105 18.04 -13.34 -10.81
N ASN A 106 18.92 -12.94 -9.88
CA ASN A 106 18.60 -11.86 -8.94
C ASN A 106 18.46 -10.51 -9.66
N THR A 107 19.41 -10.20 -10.56
CA THR A 107 19.34 -8.99 -11.39
C THR A 107 18.15 -9.00 -12.35
N ALA A 108 17.79 -10.17 -12.88
CA ALA A 108 16.60 -10.33 -13.72
C ALA A 108 15.29 -10.13 -12.94
N LEU A 109 15.21 -10.67 -11.71
CA LEU A 109 14.06 -10.44 -10.82
C LEU A 109 13.91 -8.96 -10.47
N TYR A 110 15.01 -8.27 -10.17
CA TYR A 110 15.01 -6.82 -9.96
C TYR A 110 14.53 -6.07 -11.21
N ALA A 111 15.10 -6.35 -12.38
CA ALA A 111 14.70 -5.72 -13.64
C ALA A 111 13.20 -5.90 -13.94
N ASN A 112 12.68 -7.11 -13.74
CA ASN A 112 11.25 -7.41 -13.93
C ASN A 112 10.37 -6.75 -12.87
N SER A 113 10.84 -6.67 -11.62
CA SER A 113 10.11 -5.98 -10.55
C SER A 113 9.94 -4.49 -10.82
N LEU A 114 10.94 -3.82 -11.41
CA LEU A 114 10.84 -2.42 -11.85
C LEU A 114 9.79 -2.22 -12.94
N VAL A 115 9.73 -3.13 -13.91
CA VAL A 115 8.65 -3.13 -14.91
C VAL A 115 7.30 -3.27 -14.23
N GLY A 116 7.19 -4.17 -13.25
CA GLY A 116 5.99 -4.34 -12.45
C GLY A 116 5.60 -3.10 -11.65
N VAL A 117 6.55 -2.33 -11.11
CA VAL A 117 6.28 -1.02 -10.46
C VAL A 117 5.59 -0.07 -11.43
N GLY A 118 6.17 0.13 -12.62
CA GLY A 118 5.59 1.02 -13.62
C GLY A 118 4.20 0.60 -14.07
N ILE A 119 3.96 -0.70 -14.23
CA ILE A 119 2.63 -1.25 -14.57
C ILE A 119 1.64 -1.04 -13.42
N ALA A 120 2.00 -1.41 -12.20
CA ALA A 120 1.13 -1.31 -11.03
C ALA A 120 0.74 0.15 -10.73
N SER A 121 1.71 1.06 -10.77
CA SER A 121 1.50 2.51 -10.63
C SER A 121 0.57 3.04 -11.73
N SER A 122 0.79 2.68 -12.99
CA SER A 122 -0.07 3.10 -14.11
C SER A 122 -1.52 2.63 -13.94
N LEU A 123 -1.72 1.37 -13.52
CA LEU A 123 -3.05 0.83 -13.23
C LEU A 123 -3.70 1.54 -12.04
N TYR A 124 -2.95 1.81 -10.98
CA TYR A 124 -3.43 2.56 -9.83
C TYR A 124 -3.97 3.95 -10.23
N HIS A 125 -3.18 4.75 -10.93
CA HIS A 125 -3.60 6.11 -11.33
C HIS A 125 -4.74 6.11 -12.35
N SER A 126 -4.78 5.11 -13.24
CA SER A 126 -5.87 4.94 -14.20
C SER A 126 -7.18 4.45 -13.56
N SER A 127 -7.14 4.00 -12.31
CA SER A 127 -8.29 3.42 -11.62
C SER A 127 -9.13 4.43 -10.83
N ARG A 128 -10.38 4.05 -10.56
CA ARG A 128 -11.38 4.83 -9.81
C ARG A 128 -12.22 3.88 -8.92
N GLY A 129 -12.84 4.39 -7.86
CA GLY A 129 -13.72 3.61 -7.00
C GLY A 129 -13.01 2.54 -6.15
N GLU A 130 -13.70 1.46 -5.81
CA GLU A 130 -13.21 0.45 -4.85
C GLU A 130 -11.98 -0.34 -5.35
N VAL A 131 -11.86 -0.57 -6.66
CA VAL A 131 -10.69 -1.27 -7.25
C VAL A 131 -9.38 -0.51 -6.99
N ARG A 132 -9.44 0.83 -6.87
CA ARG A 132 -8.29 1.69 -6.59
C ARG A 132 -7.61 1.34 -5.27
N LYS A 133 -8.34 0.84 -4.26
CA LYS A 133 -7.74 0.41 -2.98
C LYS A 133 -6.80 -0.77 -3.16
N TYR A 134 -7.22 -1.75 -3.96
CA TYR A 134 -6.41 -2.93 -4.26
C TYR A 134 -5.23 -2.59 -5.17
N LEU A 135 -5.44 -1.73 -6.16
CA LEU A 135 -4.36 -1.30 -7.06
C LEU A 135 -3.33 -0.43 -6.33
N ARG A 136 -3.73 0.41 -5.37
CA ARG A 136 -2.80 1.14 -4.50
C ARG A 136 -1.94 0.19 -3.67
N TRP A 137 -2.57 -0.86 -3.12
CA TRP A 137 -1.84 -1.88 -2.39
C TRP A 137 -0.86 -2.63 -3.30
N ALA A 138 -1.29 -3.00 -4.51
CA ALA A 138 -0.44 -3.66 -5.48
C ALA A 138 0.76 -2.78 -5.86
N ASP A 139 0.55 -1.49 -6.08
CA ASP A 139 1.60 -0.51 -6.37
C ASP A 139 2.64 -0.42 -5.25
N TYR A 140 2.22 -0.17 -4.01
CA TYR A 140 3.16 -0.15 -2.87
C TYR A 140 3.86 -1.50 -2.64
N THR A 141 3.15 -2.61 -2.85
CA THR A 141 3.75 -3.95 -2.73
C THR A 141 4.80 -4.17 -3.82
N MET A 142 4.59 -3.67 -5.04
CA MET A 142 5.55 -3.75 -6.12
C MET A 142 6.78 -2.87 -5.88
N ILE A 143 6.61 -1.66 -5.33
CA ILE A 143 7.75 -0.82 -4.91
C ILE A 143 8.59 -1.56 -3.85
N ALA A 144 7.93 -2.16 -2.86
CA ALA A 144 8.59 -2.95 -1.82
C ALA A 144 9.30 -4.18 -2.40
N ALA A 145 8.65 -4.91 -3.31
CA ALA A 145 9.24 -6.05 -4.00
C ALA A 145 10.47 -5.63 -4.83
N ALA A 146 10.43 -4.48 -5.50
CA ALA A 146 11.57 -3.98 -6.26
C ALA A 146 12.75 -3.63 -5.37
N SER A 147 12.52 -2.97 -4.23
CA SER A 147 13.59 -2.67 -3.26
C SER A 147 14.21 -3.95 -2.68
N LEU A 148 13.38 -4.96 -2.37
CA LEU A 148 13.82 -6.29 -1.92
C LEU A 148 14.64 -7.02 -3.00
N CYS A 149 14.19 -6.97 -4.25
CA CYS A 149 14.93 -7.60 -5.35
C CYS A 149 16.26 -6.89 -5.61
N LEU A 150 16.32 -5.56 -5.49
CA LEU A 150 17.56 -4.79 -5.62
C LEU A 150 18.56 -5.14 -4.52
N SER A 151 18.13 -5.13 -3.25
CA SER A 151 19.00 -5.50 -2.12
C SER A 151 19.51 -6.95 -2.23
N ARG A 152 18.70 -7.84 -2.82
CA ARG A 152 19.11 -9.21 -3.16
C ARG A 152 20.14 -9.25 -4.27
N ALA A 153 19.99 -8.43 -5.31
CA ALA A 153 20.87 -8.38 -6.46
C ALA A 153 22.25 -7.77 -6.11
N LEU A 154 22.29 -6.84 -5.17
CA LEU A 154 23.52 -6.18 -4.68
C LEU A 154 24.38 -7.03 -3.73
N ARG A 155 23.99 -8.28 -3.49
CA ARG A 155 24.52 -9.16 -2.44
C ARG A 155 26.05 -9.18 -2.36
N GLU A 156 26.52 -8.78 -1.17
CA GLU A 156 27.62 -9.46 -0.45
C GLU A 156 27.21 -9.87 0.98
N GLU A 157 26.29 -9.17 1.69
CA GLU A 157 26.18 -9.32 3.17
C GLU A 157 24.77 -9.57 3.77
N ASN A 158 23.68 -9.62 2.98
CA ASN A 158 22.32 -9.68 3.56
C ASN A 158 21.94 -11.08 4.11
N PRO A 159 21.46 -11.20 5.38
CA PRO A 159 21.12 -12.49 5.96
C PRO A 159 19.89 -13.11 5.26
N LYS A 160 19.99 -14.39 4.90
CA LYS A 160 18.90 -15.15 4.23
C LYS A 160 17.57 -15.06 4.99
N VAL A 161 17.65 -14.96 6.32
CA VAL A 161 16.50 -14.80 7.23
C VAL A 161 15.79 -13.47 6.99
N LEU A 162 16.52 -12.35 6.86
CA LEU A 162 15.90 -11.04 6.60
C LEU A 162 15.18 -11.03 5.26
N MET A 163 15.75 -11.66 4.23
CA MET A 163 15.10 -11.80 2.93
C MET A 163 13.80 -12.61 3.04
N ALA A 164 13.83 -13.75 3.74
CA ALA A 164 12.64 -14.57 3.94
C ALA A 164 11.57 -13.81 4.74
N ALA A 165 11.94 -13.17 5.84
CA ALA A 165 11.05 -12.36 6.67
C ALA A 165 10.42 -11.21 5.86
N SER A 166 11.23 -10.51 5.06
CA SER A 166 10.75 -9.41 4.22
C SER A 166 9.77 -9.91 3.14
N THR A 167 10.05 -11.05 2.50
CA THR A 167 9.12 -11.66 1.55
C THR A 167 7.78 -12.01 2.20
N LEU A 168 7.79 -12.53 3.43
CA LEU A 168 6.58 -12.84 4.19
C LEU A 168 5.80 -11.57 4.59
N LEU A 169 6.52 -10.47 4.85
CA LEU A 169 5.93 -9.20 5.27
C LEU A 169 5.47 -8.32 4.10
N LEU A 170 5.92 -8.55 2.87
CA LEU A 170 5.55 -7.78 1.68
C LEU A 170 4.04 -7.46 1.57
N PRO A 171 3.11 -8.43 1.67
CA PRO A 171 1.68 -8.14 1.50
C PRO A 171 1.08 -7.36 2.68
N PHE A 172 1.74 -7.37 3.85
CA PHE A 172 1.21 -6.82 5.10
C PHE A 172 1.83 -5.47 5.46
N GLN A 173 3.11 -5.24 5.17
CA GLN A 173 3.85 -4.04 5.57
C GLN A 173 4.82 -3.59 4.46
N PRO A 174 4.33 -3.27 3.26
CA PRO A 174 5.18 -2.91 2.12
C PRO A 174 6.06 -1.69 2.42
N LEU A 175 5.55 -0.66 3.11
CA LEU A 175 6.34 0.54 3.44
C LEU A 175 7.54 0.24 4.34
N MET A 176 7.36 -0.62 5.35
CA MET A 176 8.46 -1.01 6.23
C MET A 176 9.50 -1.83 5.48
N VAL A 177 9.06 -2.77 4.64
CA VAL A 177 9.96 -3.55 3.77
C VAL A 177 10.74 -2.62 2.85
N SER A 178 10.08 -1.68 2.17
CA SER A 178 10.73 -0.67 1.34
C SER A 178 11.77 0.13 2.12
N ALA A 179 11.42 0.64 3.31
CA ALA A 179 12.32 1.45 4.13
C ALA A 179 13.60 0.68 4.51
N VAL A 180 13.45 -0.57 4.97
CA VAL A 180 14.59 -1.43 5.33
C VAL A 180 15.49 -1.68 4.12
N HIS A 181 14.92 -2.14 3.00
CA HIS A 181 15.73 -2.52 1.83
C HIS A 181 16.33 -1.33 1.10
N THR A 182 15.65 -0.18 1.06
CA THR A 182 16.21 1.07 0.56
C THR A 182 17.36 1.55 1.44
N GLY A 183 17.21 1.51 2.77
CA GLY A 183 18.30 1.88 3.68
C GLY A 183 19.55 1.00 3.54
N MET A 184 19.35 -0.30 3.35
CA MET A 184 20.44 -1.24 3.09
C MET A 184 21.12 -0.99 1.73
N MET A 185 20.31 -0.70 0.70
CA MET A 185 20.82 -0.34 -0.62
C MET A 185 21.64 0.95 -0.56
N GLU A 186 21.17 1.98 0.16
CA GLU A 186 21.90 3.24 0.34
C GLU A 186 23.23 3.03 1.05
N ALA A 187 23.25 2.26 2.15
CA ALA A 187 24.50 1.92 2.84
C ALA A 187 25.50 1.20 1.92
N THR A 188 24.99 0.31 1.06
CA THR A 188 25.80 -0.39 0.05
C THR A 188 26.31 0.57 -1.03
N PHE A 189 25.48 1.50 -1.49
CA PHE A 189 25.85 2.51 -2.49
C PHE A 189 26.95 3.42 -1.92
N ALA A 190 26.74 3.97 -0.73
CA ALA A 190 27.72 4.82 -0.05
C ALA A 190 29.07 4.12 0.11
N ARG A 191 29.08 2.86 0.58
CA ARG A 191 30.32 2.07 0.69
C ARG A 191 31.03 1.92 -0.66
N LYS A 192 30.30 1.48 -1.69
CA LYS A 192 30.87 1.29 -3.04
C LYS A 192 31.34 2.61 -3.67
N ALA A 193 30.68 3.73 -3.39
CA ALA A 193 31.08 5.05 -3.89
C ALA A 193 32.36 5.60 -3.21
N LEU A 194 32.63 5.19 -1.96
CA LEU A 194 33.89 5.47 -1.29
C LEU A 194 35.04 4.69 -1.92
N GLU A 195 34.82 3.40 -2.20
CA GLU A 195 35.81 2.49 -2.79
C GLU A 195 36.08 2.77 -4.27
N LYS A 196 35.04 3.09 -5.04
CA LYS A 196 35.09 3.28 -6.51
C LYS A 196 34.71 4.72 -6.87
N PRO A 197 35.68 5.60 -7.20
CA PRO A 197 35.41 6.99 -7.54
C PRO A 197 34.41 7.18 -8.70
N ALA A 198 34.35 6.23 -9.64
CA ALA A 198 33.41 6.25 -10.76
C ALA A 198 31.93 6.23 -10.33
N LEU A 199 31.62 5.72 -9.13
CA LEU A 199 30.24 5.65 -8.61
C LEU A 199 29.81 6.92 -7.85
N ARG A 200 30.73 7.86 -7.55
CA ARG A 200 30.42 9.03 -6.73
C ARG A 200 29.39 9.95 -7.36
N MET A 201 29.47 10.17 -8.68
CA MET A 201 28.48 11.00 -9.37
C MET A 201 27.09 10.36 -9.33
N ALA A 202 27.03 9.05 -9.55
CA ALA A 202 25.78 8.29 -9.47
C ALA A 202 25.20 8.32 -8.05
N HIS A 203 26.05 8.18 -7.02
CA HIS A 203 25.64 8.29 -5.62
C HIS A 203 25.14 9.69 -5.27
N ASN A 204 25.83 10.76 -5.67
CA ASN A 204 25.37 12.13 -5.40
C ASN A 204 24.00 12.40 -6.07
N LEU A 205 23.84 11.96 -7.31
CA LEU A 205 22.56 12.07 -8.02
C LEU A 205 21.48 11.23 -7.33
N HIS A 206 21.82 10.03 -6.85
CA HIS A 206 20.94 9.20 -6.03
C HIS A 206 20.48 9.94 -4.78
N THR A 207 21.42 10.45 -3.98
CA THR A 207 21.11 11.15 -2.73
C THR A 207 20.21 12.36 -2.98
N VAL A 208 20.52 13.22 -3.95
CA VAL A 208 19.71 14.41 -4.26
C VAL A 208 18.30 14.02 -4.71
N SER A 209 18.19 13.04 -5.61
CA SER A 209 16.90 12.58 -6.11
C SER A 209 16.07 11.85 -5.05
N SER A 210 16.71 11.07 -4.16
CA SER A 210 16.06 10.42 -3.02
C SER A 210 15.60 11.42 -1.96
N LEU A 211 16.38 12.47 -1.66
CA LEU A 211 15.97 13.55 -0.76
C LEU A 211 14.79 14.34 -1.34
N LEU A 212 14.86 14.72 -2.62
CA LEU A 212 13.77 15.41 -3.31
C LEU A 212 12.52 14.52 -3.38
N GLY A 213 12.68 13.25 -3.73
CA GLY A 213 11.59 12.28 -3.78
C GLY A 213 10.94 12.09 -2.41
N GLY A 214 11.72 11.95 -1.34
CA GLY A 214 11.22 11.88 0.02
C GLY A 214 10.45 13.14 0.43
N ALA A 215 10.98 14.32 0.13
CA ALA A 215 10.31 15.59 0.40
C ALA A 215 8.97 15.72 -0.36
N LEU A 216 8.95 15.34 -1.65
CA LEU A 216 7.73 15.36 -2.47
C LEU A 216 6.69 14.34 -1.98
N PHE A 217 7.12 13.15 -1.56
CA PHE A 217 6.24 12.14 -0.96
C PHE A 217 5.57 12.66 0.32
N PHE A 218 6.34 13.27 1.22
CA PHE A 218 5.77 13.90 2.43
C PHE A 218 4.89 15.12 2.09
N ALA A 219 5.24 15.89 1.07
CA ALA A 219 4.44 17.03 0.64
C ALA A 219 3.09 16.59 0.06
N ASP A 220 3.05 15.50 -0.72
CA ASP A 220 1.81 14.90 -1.25
C ASP A 220 0.84 14.53 -0.11
N ASP A 221 1.37 14.03 1.01
CA ASP A 221 0.59 13.68 2.19
C ASP A 221 0.07 14.90 2.96
N CYS A 222 0.92 15.92 3.11
CA CYS A 222 0.60 17.13 3.85
C CYS A 222 -0.32 18.08 3.08
N PHE A 223 -0.19 18.11 1.75
CA PHE A 223 -0.86 19.05 0.85
C PHE A 223 -1.57 18.33 -0.31
N PRO A 224 -2.56 17.47 -0.02
CA PRO A 224 -3.21 16.60 -1.02
C PRO A 224 -3.98 17.36 -2.11
N GLU A 225 -4.26 18.65 -1.90
CA GLU A 225 -4.93 19.53 -2.88
C GLU A 225 -3.95 20.15 -3.90
N THR A 226 -2.63 19.96 -3.71
CA THR A 226 -1.63 20.50 -4.63
C THR A 226 -1.42 19.52 -5.78
N PRO A 227 -1.83 19.86 -7.02
CA PRO A 227 -1.74 18.92 -8.13
C PRO A 227 -0.28 18.64 -8.50
N TYR A 228 -0.04 17.46 -9.08
CA TYR A 228 1.24 17.03 -9.66
C TYR A 228 2.40 16.78 -8.68
N LEU A 229 2.21 16.92 -7.35
CA LEU A 229 3.23 16.54 -6.37
C LEU A 229 3.62 15.06 -6.52
N HIS A 230 2.62 14.19 -6.68
CA HIS A 230 2.81 12.77 -6.92
C HIS A 230 3.60 12.47 -8.20
N ALA A 231 3.27 13.16 -9.31
CA ALA A 231 3.98 13.02 -10.58
C ALA A 231 5.45 13.50 -10.47
N ALA A 232 5.70 14.59 -9.72
CA ALA A 232 7.05 15.05 -9.44
C ALA A 232 7.83 14.03 -8.59
N TRP A 233 7.17 13.41 -7.60
CA TRP A 233 7.75 12.32 -6.81
C TRP A 233 8.14 11.13 -7.69
N HIS A 234 7.28 10.70 -8.62
CA HIS A 234 7.62 9.65 -9.60
C HIS A 234 8.89 9.97 -10.38
N LEU A 235 9.03 11.19 -10.90
CA LEU A 235 10.22 11.60 -11.66
C LEU A 235 11.49 11.57 -10.82
N ALA A 236 11.44 12.13 -9.61
CA ALA A 236 12.56 12.11 -8.69
C ALA A 236 12.96 10.67 -8.33
N ALA A 237 11.98 9.82 -8.00
CA ALA A 237 12.21 8.42 -7.72
C ALA A 237 12.77 7.65 -8.92
N ALA A 238 12.31 7.91 -10.15
CA ALA A 238 12.83 7.29 -11.35
C ALA A 238 14.30 7.66 -11.60
N VAL A 239 14.69 8.92 -11.39
CA VAL A 239 16.11 9.33 -11.44
C VAL A 239 16.93 8.56 -10.39
N GLY A 240 16.46 8.51 -9.14
CA GLY A 240 17.11 7.78 -8.05
C GLY A 240 17.30 6.30 -8.36
N VAL A 241 16.24 5.62 -8.79
CA VAL A 241 16.27 4.20 -9.18
C VAL A 241 17.19 3.97 -10.39
N GLY A 242 17.21 4.90 -11.35
CA GLY A 242 18.08 4.82 -12.52
C GLY A 242 19.57 4.78 -12.15
N THR A 243 19.96 5.48 -11.09
CA THR A 243 21.35 5.40 -10.57
C THR A 243 21.65 4.05 -9.92
N CYS A 244 20.66 3.37 -9.34
CA CYS A 244 20.85 2.04 -8.74
C CYS A 244 21.22 0.97 -9.78
N ASN A 245 20.81 1.13 -11.05
CA ASN A 245 21.23 0.22 -12.12
C ASN A 245 22.76 0.22 -12.30
N LYS A 246 23.44 1.35 -12.03
CA LYS A 246 24.91 1.45 -12.06
C LYS A 246 25.60 0.64 -10.95
N LEU A 247 24.89 0.29 -9.88
CA LEU A 247 25.44 -0.59 -8.85
C LEU A 247 25.47 -2.07 -9.26
N LEU A 248 24.72 -2.42 -10.31
CA LEU A 248 24.59 -3.76 -10.85
C LEU A 248 25.44 -3.99 -12.12
N GLU A 249 26.13 -2.95 -12.59
CA GLU A 249 27.15 -3.02 -13.65
C GLU A 249 28.51 -3.41 -13.06
#